data_AF-A0A934UTZ4-F1
#
_entry.id   AF-A0A934UTZ4-F1
#
_cell.length_a   1.000
_cell.length_b   1.000
_cell.length_c   1.000
_cell.angle_alpha   90.00
_cell.angle_beta   90.00
_cell.angle_gamma   90.00
#
_symmetry.space_group_name_H-M   'P 1'
#
loop_
_entity.id
_entity.type
_entity.pdbx_description
1 polymer ?
#
loop_
_entity_poly.entity_id
_entity_poly.type
_entity_poly.pdbx_seq_one_letter_code
_entity_poly.pdbx_strand_id
1 'polypeptide(L)'
;MIEFVVPPALIIGVLVATVLPLLVGLVTSTITHPGKRAVLLAVLSAVTGLLSELGAALTDGTTYNLGIGLLTALAAFLTAVGMHFGLYKPTGTDKKLQSIGRHAA
;
A
#
# COMPACT_ATOMS: atom_id res chain seq x y z
N MET A 1 -40.95 7.97 10.84
CA MET A 1 -40.61 8.03 9.40
C MET A 1 -39.20 7.49 9.28
N ILE A 2 -38.95 6.51 8.42
CA ILE A 2 -37.58 5.97 8.21
C ILE A 2 -36.99 6.66 7.00
N GLU A 3 -35.81 7.25 7.16
CA GLU A 3 -35.07 7.93 6.12
C GLU A 3 -33.86 7.09 5.70
N PHE A 4 -33.63 6.97 4.40
CA PHE A 4 -32.51 6.22 3.84
C PHE A 4 -31.47 7.20 3.31
N VAL A 5 -30.51 7.56 4.17
CA VAL A 5 -29.34 8.36 3.79
C VAL A 5 -28.11 7.49 4.00
N VAL A 6 -27.28 7.39 2.96
CA VAL A 6 -26.00 6.69 3.02
C VAL A 6 -24.88 7.73 3.04
N PRO A 7 -24.23 7.97 4.19
CA PRO A 7 -23.09 8.86 4.27
C PRO A 7 -21.96 8.39 3.34
N PRO A 8 -21.33 9.28 2.55
CA PRO A 8 -20.20 8.93 1.70
C PRO A 8 -19.03 8.27 2.46
N ALA A 9 -18.81 8.66 3.72
CA ALA A 9 -17.81 8.03 4.59
C ALA A 9 -18.05 6.51 4.79
N LEU A 10 -19.31 6.08 4.90
CA LEU A 10 -19.63 4.65 5.01
C LEU A 10 -19.36 3.89 3.71
N ILE A 11 -19.59 4.52 2.56
CA ILE A 11 -19.27 3.95 1.25
C ILE A 11 -17.75 3.70 1.16
N ILE A 12 -16.95 4.70 1.54
CA ILE A 12 -15.49 4.56 1.59
C ILE A 12 -15.07 3.47 2.59
N GLY A 13 -15.71 3.42 3.75
CA GLY A 13 -15.47 2.36 4.75
C GLY A 13 -15.65 0.96 4.16
N VAL A 14 -16.73 0.74 3.39
CA VAL A 14 -16.97 -0.54 2.69
C VAL A 14 -15.89 -0.83 1.63
N LEU A 15 -15.49 0.18 0.85
CA LEU A 15 -14.44 0.02 -0.16
C LEU A 15 -13.10 -0.39 0.48
N VAL A 16 -12.70 0.29 1.55
CA VAL A 16 -11.43 0.04 2.26
C VAL A 16 -11.45 -1.29 3.00
N ALA A 17 -12.54 -1.61 3.70
CA ALA A 17 -12.61 -2.80 4.55
C ALA A 17 -12.93 -4.09 3.80
N THR A 18 -13.55 -4.01 2.62
CA THR A 18 -14.04 -5.19 1.90
C THR A 18 -13.50 -5.28 0.47
N VAL A 19 -13.73 -4.26 -0.36
CA VAL A 19 -13.39 -4.34 -1.80
C VAL A 19 -11.89 -4.38 -2.02
N LEU A 20 -11.12 -3.51 -1.34
CA LEU A 20 -9.67 -3.47 -1.47
C LEU A 20 -8.98 -4.78 -1.02
N PRO A 21 -9.32 -5.39 0.13
CA PRO A 21 -8.82 -6.71 0.51
C PRO A 21 -9.14 -7.81 -0.51
N LEU A 22 -10.32 -7.78 -1.13
CA LEU A 22 -10.67 -8.74 -2.19
C LEU A 22 -9.79 -8.56 -3.44
N LEU A 23 -9.52 -7.30 -3.83
CA LEU A 23 -8.59 -7.01 -4.93
C LEU A 23 -7.16 -7.46 -4.61
N VAL A 24 -6.70 -7.25 -3.37
CA VAL A 24 -5.42 -7.77 -2.90
C VAL A 24 -5.40 -9.31 -2.99
N GLY A 25 -6.44 -9.98 -2.49
CA GLY A 25 -6.62 -11.43 -2.60
C GLY A 25 -6.57 -11.90 -4.06
N LEU A 26 -7.24 -11.21 -4.96
CA LEU A 26 -7.26 -11.52 -6.39
C LEU A 26 -5.87 -11.34 -7.03
N VAL A 27 -5.17 -10.24 -6.74
CA VAL A 27 -3.81 -10.00 -7.26
C VAL A 27 -2.84 -11.05 -6.76
N THR A 28 -2.96 -11.42 -5.49
CA THR A 28 -2.09 -12.43 -4.87
C THR A 28 -2.34 -13.85 -5.40
N SER A 29 -3.56 -14.19 -5.82
CA SER A 29 -3.90 -15.50 -6.36
C SER A 29 -3.64 -15.63 -7.87
N THR A 30 -3.79 -14.54 -8.63
CA THR A 30 -3.69 -14.57 -10.11
C THR A 30 -2.31 -14.24 -10.64
N ILE A 31 -1.55 -13.35 -9.98
CA ILE A 31 -0.27 -12.87 -10.49
C ILE A 31 0.87 -13.71 -9.91
N THR A 32 1.47 -14.54 -10.76
CA THR A 32 2.61 -15.41 -10.42
C THR A 32 3.96 -14.68 -10.52
N HIS A 33 4.08 -13.65 -11.37
CA HIS A 33 5.32 -12.91 -11.51
C HIS A 33 5.58 -12.01 -10.28
N PRO A 34 6.66 -12.20 -9.52
CA PRO A 34 6.87 -11.54 -8.23
C PRO A 34 6.99 -10.02 -8.34
N GLY A 35 7.68 -9.52 -9.37
CA GLY A 35 7.80 -8.07 -9.62
C GLY A 35 6.45 -7.39 -9.92
N LYS A 36 5.69 -7.90 -10.89
CA LYS A 36 4.36 -7.37 -11.25
C LYS A 36 3.40 -7.42 -10.06
N ARG A 37 3.36 -8.54 -9.33
CA ARG A 37 2.54 -8.69 -8.13
C ARG A 37 2.87 -7.61 -7.10
N ALA A 38 4.14 -7.39 -6.82
CA ALA A 38 4.54 -6.39 -5.83
C ALA A 38 4.21 -4.96 -6.24
N VAL A 39 4.39 -4.60 -7.51
CA VAL A 39 3.98 -3.27 -7.99
C VAL A 39 2.47 -3.07 -7.88
N LEU A 40 1.66 -4.06 -8.29
CA LEU A 40 0.21 -3.98 -8.16
C LEU A 40 -0.23 -3.88 -6.69
N LEU A 41 0.40 -4.66 -5.80
CA LEU A 41 0.11 -4.59 -4.37
C LEU A 41 0.55 -3.24 -3.75
N ALA A 42 1.66 -2.67 -4.21
CA ALA A 42 2.09 -1.34 -3.80
C ALA A 42 1.08 -0.27 -4.25
N VAL A 43 0.55 -0.36 -5.49
CA VAL A 43 -0.52 0.53 -5.97
C VAL A 43 -1.79 0.36 -5.13
N LEU A 44 -2.23 -0.87 -4.87
CA LEU A 44 -3.41 -1.12 -4.05
C LEU A 44 -3.24 -0.59 -2.61
N SER A 45 -2.04 -0.69 -2.05
CA SER A 45 -1.70 -0.11 -0.76
C SER A 45 -1.80 1.42 -0.78
N ALA A 46 -1.25 2.06 -1.82
CA ALA A 46 -1.35 3.51 -2.00
C ALA A 46 -2.81 3.99 -2.14
N VAL A 47 -3.64 3.27 -2.92
CA VAL A 47 -5.07 3.54 -3.04
C VAL A 47 -5.79 3.36 -1.70
N THR A 48 -5.42 2.33 -0.92
CA THR A 48 -5.97 2.10 0.41
C THR A 48 -5.67 3.27 1.34
N GLY A 49 -4.45 3.80 1.32
CA GLY A 49 -4.06 4.99 2.10
C GLY A 49 -4.89 6.22 1.72
N LEU A 50 -4.98 6.54 0.43
CA LEU A 50 -5.75 7.68 -0.07
C LEU A 50 -7.23 7.60 0.32
N LEU A 51 -7.85 6.44 0.14
CA LEU A 51 -9.25 6.25 0.52
C LEU A 51 -9.44 6.31 2.04
N SER A 52 -8.47 5.84 2.83
CA SER A 52 -8.52 5.94 4.29
C SER A 52 -8.43 7.39 4.77
N GLU A 53 -7.51 8.17 4.21
CA GLU A 53 -7.39 9.60 4.50
C GLU A 53 -8.65 10.37 4.08
N LEU A 54 -9.21 10.07 2.91
CA LEU A 54 -10.45 10.67 2.44
C LEU A 54 -11.63 10.29 3.34
N GLY A 55 -11.73 9.02 3.74
CA GLY A 55 -12.75 8.55 4.67
C GLY A 55 -12.68 9.25 6.03
N ALA A 56 -11.46 9.48 6.54
CA ALA A 56 -11.22 10.26 7.76
C ALA A 56 -11.67 11.72 7.58
N ALA A 57 -11.26 12.38 6.49
CA ALA A 57 -11.65 13.76 6.22
C ALA A 57 -13.18 13.94 6.13
N LEU A 58 -13.88 12.99 5.48
CA LEU A 58 -15.33 12.98 5.40
C LEU A 58 -16.01 12.73 6.75
N THR A 59 -15.40 11.92 7.61
CA THR A 59 -15.91 11.65 8.96
C THR A 59 -15.72 12.86 9.87
N ASP A 60 -14.58 13.52 9.77
CA ASP A 60 -14.20 14.69 10.57
C ASP A 60 -14.80 16.00 10.04
N GLY A 61 -15.46 15.97 8.87
CA GLY A 61 -16.02 17.16 8.21
C GLY A 61 -14.95 18.15 7.74
N THR A 62 -13.74 17.68 7.47
CA THR A 62 -12.60 18.51 7.05
C THR A 62 -12.37 18.44 5.55
N THR A 63 -11.75 19.48 4.98
CA THR A 63 -11.39 19.49 3.56
C THR A 63 -10.18 18.59 3.33
N TYR A 64 -10.36 17.54 2.53
CA TYR A 64 -9.25 16.69 2.11
C TYR A 64 -8.37 17.41 1.07
N ASN A 65 -7.08 17.58 1.39
CA ASN A 65 -6.10 18.08 0.44
C ASN A 65 -5.53 16.92 -0.40
N LEU A 66 -6.12 16.72 -1.58
CA LEU A 66 -5.70 15.67 -2.51
C LEU A 66 -4.23 15.78 -2.94
N GLY A 67 -3.68 16.99 -3.02
CA GLY A 67 -2.27 17.19 -3.39
C GLY A 67 -1.31 16.61 -2.35
N ILE A 68 -1.61 16.81 -1.07
CA ILE A 68 -0.84 16.22 0.04
C ILE A 68 -0.99 14.69 0.00
N GLY A 69 -2.23 14.20 -0.11
CA GLY A 69 -2.49 12.76 -0.16
C GLY A 69 -1.80 12.05 -1.32
N LEU A 70 -1.81 12.64 -2.51
CA LEU A 70 -1.11 12.06 -3.66
C LEU A 70 0.41 12.06 -3.47
N LEU A 71 0.98 13.09 -2.84
CA LEU A 71 2.40 13.15 -2.54
C LEU A 71 2.81 12.11 -1.50
N THR A 72 2.01 11.92 -0.44
CA THR A 72 2.26 10.89 0.59
C THR A 72 2.10 9.49 0.00
N ALA A 73 1.06 9.25 -0.79
CA ALA A 73 0.82 7.99 -1.49
C ALA A 73 1.95 7.64 -2.48
N LEU A 74 2.44 8.63 -3.22
CA LEU A 74 3.57 8.46 -4.13
C LEU A 74 4.85 8.12 -3.36
N ALA A 75 5.15 8.83 -2.27
CA ALA A 75 6.32 8.53 -1.44
C ALA A 75 6.24 7.09 -0.90
N ALA A 76 5.10 6.70 -0.33
CA ALA A 76 4.88 5.35 0.19
C ALA A 76 5.00 4.28 -0.92
N PHE A 77 4.44 4.53 -2.09
CA PHE A 77 4.57 3.65 -3.25
C PHE A 77 6.02 3.48 -3.68
N LEU A 78 6.77 4.57 -3.85
CA LEU A 78 8.18 4.54 -4.24
C LEU A 78 9.03 3.82 -3.20
N THR A 79 8.79 4.04 -1.91
CA THR A 79 9.46 3.32 -0.82
C THR A 79 9.14 1.82 -0.87
N ALA A 80 7.87 1.44 -1.04
CA ALA A 80 7.48 0.03 -1.15
C ALA A 80 8.11 -0.67 -2.36
N VAL A 81 8.10 -0.03 -3.52
CA VAL A 81 8.75 -0.52 -4.75
C VAL A 81 10.26 -0.63 -4.54
N GLY A 82 10.89 0.40 -3.96
CA GLY A 82 12.32 0.40 -3.70
C GLY A 82 12.77 -0.68 -2.72
N MET A 83 11.99 -0.94 -1.68
CA MET A 83 12.23 -2.06 -0.77
C MET A 83 12.08 -3.39 -1.49
N HIS A 84 11.05 -3.55 -2.32
CA HIS A 84 10.79 -4.79 -3.05
C HIS A 84 11.91 -5.16 -4.04
N PHE A 85 12.38 -4.17 -4.81
CA PHE A 85 13.48 -4.37 -5.77
C PHE A 85 14.87 -4.27 -5.13
N GLY A 86 14.96 -4.00 -3.82
CA GLY A 86 16.22 -3.92 -3.10
C GLY A 86 17.07 -2.68 -3.43
N LEU A 87 16.46 -1.59 -3.90
CA LEU A 87 17.14 -0.31 -4.15
C LEU A 87 17.76 0.28 -2.87
N TYR A 88 17.19 -0.04 -1.70
CA TYR A 88 17.69 0.36 -0.39
C TYR A 88 18.70 -0.64 0.23
N LYS A 89 19.07 -1.72 -0.46
CA LYS A 89 20.03 -2.69 0.10
C LYS A 89 21.43 -2.06 0.18
N PRO A 90 22.11 -2.13 1.33
CA PRO A 90 23.54 -1.83 1.40
C PRO A 90 24.26 -2.74 0.41
N THR A 91 25.13 -2.17 -0.40
CA THR A 91 25.81 -2.81 -1.53
C THR A 91 26.62 -4.04 -1.09
N GLY A 92 26.02 -5.24 -1.17
CA GLY A 92 26.71 -6.53 -1.19
C GLY A 92 27.49 -6.95 0.07
N THR A 93 27.42 -6.18 1.15
CA THR A 93 28.08 -6.49 2.42
C THR A 93 27.57 -7.79 3.02
N ASP A 94 26.29 -8.11 2.87
CA ASP A 94 25.70 -9.31 3.46
C ASP A 94 26.32 -10.59 2.88
N LYS A 95 26.54 -10.64 1.55
CA LYS A 95 27.20 -11.79 0.90
C LYS A 95 28.67 -11.90 1.30
N LYS A 96 29.37 -10.76 1.40
CA LYS A 96 30.76 -10.75 1.86
C LYS A 96 30.86 -11.20 3.31
N LEU A 97 30.03 -10.68 4.21
CA LEU A 97 30.02 -11.03 5.64
C LEU A 97 29.67 -12.52 5.86
N GLN A 98 28.71 -13.04 5.10
CA GLN A 98 28.31 -14.44 5.17
C GLN A 98 29.40 -15.40 4.63
N SER A 99 30.24 -14.96 3.68
CA SER A 99 31.40 -15.75 3.23
C SER A 99 32.53 -15.82 4.28
N ILE A 100 32.73 -14.79 5.09
CA ILE A 100 33.77 -14.78 6.14
C ILE A 100 33.37 -15.68 7.31
N GLY A 101 32.10 -15.62 7.73
CA GLY A 101 31.59 -16.47 8.82
C GLY A 101 31.62 -17.97 8.49
N ARG A 102 31.45 -18.34 7.22
CA ARG A 102 31.48 -19.74 6.75
C ARG A 102 32.89 -20.33 6.63
N HIS A 103 33.92 -19.49 6.62
CA HIS A 103 35.33 -19.93 6.65
C HIS A 103 35.94 -19.93 8.07
N ALA A 104 35.24 -19.37 9.06
CA ALA A 104 35.67 -19.31 10.46
C ALA A 104 35.07 -20.42 11.34
N ALA A 105 34.25 -21.32 10.77
CA ALA A 105 33.67 -22.50 11.40
C ALA A 105 34.22 -23.78 10.73
#